data_AF-F0IIA5-F1
#
_entry.id   AF-F0IIA5-F1
#
_cell.length_a   1.000
_cell.length_b   1.000
_cell.length_c   1.000
_cell.angle_alpha   90.00
_cell.angle_beta   90.00
_cell.angle_gamma   90.00
#
_symmetry.space_group_name_H-M   'P 1'
#
loop_
_entity.id
_entity.type
_entity.pdbx_description
1 polymer ?
#
loop_
_entity_poly.entity_id
_entity_poly.type
_entity_poly.pdbx_seq_one_letter_code
_entity_poly.pdbx_strand_id
1 'polypeptide(L)'
;MKYFVIFLALLSTSCNLFQGQQSAEEKQQQEEVFVPVEKELYVISSTAMQYTEPDIHSEPKDRLDSFGYLFEIEAESEHFYKIKSNWDWYLRKEDMGSYEDIRFTKEALEDVYIIGKKREDGTIENEEGTTLSKYFIINLISYEEYQKALSNGYFPLERDTVSIKKEKWILTLPCRDTLVELKDSELNPEADREEYEYLGEMKPIHQYLIAGTYDEAWDKFFIDKRTGHKTEIDSHPYLSPNGKYIITLGVTEMGGPTAIALYKVLNKEPFEIELVAVVGVRYWIAYENDKKRPTFFGKDGCLYVAMDAYDSYQYDKPDKPCKYIRIKIKQ
;
A
#
# COMPACT_ATOMS: atom_id res chain seq x y z
N MET A 1 21.88 33.31 65.94
CA MET A 1 20.98 34.32 66.56
C MET A 1 21.63 35.68 66.49
N LYS A 2 21.10 36.57 65.65
CA LYS A 2 20.78 37.98 65.93
C LYS A 2 20.58 38.68 64.59
N TYR A 3 19.30 38.83 64.26
CA TYR A 3 18.82 39.72 63.22
C TYR A 3 19.04 41.17 63.67
N PHE A 4 19.49 42.04 62.76
CA PHE A 4 19.27 43.47 62.87
C PHE A 4 18.72 43.96 61.53
N VAL A 5 17.46 44.38 61.60
CA VAL A 5 16.72 45.07 60.54
C VAL A 5 17.00 46.55 60.70
N ILE A 6 17.50 47.21 59.65
CA ILE A 6 17.34 48.66 59.47
C ILE A 6 16.95 48.91 58.02
N PHE A 7 15.69 49.32 57.85
CA PHE A 7 15.14 49.96 56.66
C PHE A 7 15.62 51.41 56.65
N LEU A 8 16.20 51.90 55.55
CA LEU A 8 16.20 53.33 55.25
C LEU A 8 16.05 53.54 53.74
N ALA A 9 14.93 54.13 53.37
CA ALA A 9 14.58 54.50 52.01
C ALA A 9 15.38 55.73 51.57
N LEU A 10 15.97 55.67 50.38
CA LEU A 10 16.32 56.84 49.58
C LEU A 10 15.84 56.61 48.14
N LEU A 11 14.65 57.13 47.87
CA LEU A 11 14.19 57.46 46.53
C LEU A 11 14.94 58.71 46.06
N SER A 12 15.55 58.62 44.88
CA SER A 12 15.31 59.52 43.74
C SER A 12 16.57 59.75 42.89
N THR A 13 16.34 59.84 41.58
CA THR A 13 17.22 60.36 40.51
C THR A 13 18.30 59.42 39.95
N SER A 14 17.92 58.62 38.95
CA SER A 14 18.20 58.95 37.54
C SER A 14 17.64 57.87 36.61
N CYS A 15 16.60 58.24 35.87
CA CYS A 15 16.10 57.52 34.71
C CYS A 15 17.13 57.48 33.57
N ASN A 16 16.97 56.45 32.73
CA ASN A 16 17.33 56.37 31.31
C ASN A 16 18.81 56.22 30.95
N LEU A 17 19.31 54.97 30.95
CA LEU A 17 20.30 54.55 29.95
C LEU A 17 20.44 53.02 29.82
N PHE A 18 19.33 52.26 29.76
CA PHE A 18 19.39 50.84 29.36
C PHE A 18 18.07 50.44 28.68
N GLN A 19 17.85 51.02 27.50
CA GLN A 19 16.84 50.59 26.54
C GLN A 19 17.55 50.53 25.20
N GLY A 20 17.68 49.32 24.64
CA GLY A 20 18.24 49.12 23.30
C GLY A 20 19.38 48.13 23.23
N GLN A 21 19.10 46.86 23.54
CA GLN A 21 19.60 45.72 22.74
C GLN A 21 18.91 44.43 23.23
N GLN A 22 17.58 44.41 23.18
CA GLN A 22 16.92 43.18 22.79
C GLN A 22 17.12 43.09 21.28
N SER A 23 17.90 42.11 20.83
CA SER A 23 17.82 41.63 19.47
C SER A 23 16.39 41.13 19.28
N ALA A 24 15.53 42.02 18.79
CA ALA A 24 14.41 41.62 17.98
C ALA A 24 15.05 41.09 16.69
N GLU A 25 15.25 39.77 16.60
CA GLU A 25 15.10 39.13 15.31
C GLU A 25 13.67 39.43 14.88
N GLU A 26 13.50 40.52 14.12
CA GLU A 26 12.37 40.63 13.22
C GLU A 26 12.35 39.31 12.43
N LYS A 27 11.36 38.45 12.71
CA LYS A 27 10.92 37.48 11.73
C LYS A 27 10.44 38.31 10.54
N GLN A 28 11.35 38.71 9.66
CA GLN A 28 10.99 39.19 8.34
C GLN A 28 10.29 38.00 7.69
N GLN A 29 8.96 38.06 7.67
CA GLN A 29 8.14 37.15 6.90
C GLN A 29 8.63 37.30 5.45
N GLN A 30 9.30 36.27 4.94
CA GLN A 30 9.81 36.30 3.57
C GLN A 30 8.58 36.36 2.67
N GLU A 31 8.33 37.52 2.07
CA GLU A 31 7.17 37.74 1.23
C GLU A 31 7.39 37.03 -0.12
N GLU A 32 6.86 35.81 -0.24
CA GLU A 32 6.88 35.05 -1.50
C GLU A 32 6.06 35.77 -2.57
N VAL A 33 6.69 36.09 -3.69
CA VAL A 33 6.01 36.71 -4.83
C VAL A 33 5.50 35.61 -5.77
N PHE A 34 4.17 35.48 -5.87
CA PHE A 34 3.53 34.47 -6.71
C PHE A 34 3.29 34.96 -8.13
N VAL A 35 3.63 34.11 -9.09
CA VAL A 35 3.33 34.27 -10.52
C VAL A 35 2.27 33.24 -10.89
N PRO A 36 1.13 33.64 -11.50
CA PRO A 36 0.13 32.71 -11.98
C PRO A 36 0.71 31.72 -12.99
N VAL A 37 0.35 30.44 -12.84
CA VAL A 37 0.74 29.36 -13.76
C VAL A 37 -0.42 28.41 -13.96
N GLU A 38 -0.38 27.64 -15.04
CA GLU A 38 -1.34 26.57 -15.29
C GLU A 38 -0.55 25.30 -15.62
N LYS A 39 -0.36 24.45 -14.61
CA LYS A 39 0.34 23.16 -14.73
C LYS A 39 -0.19 22.17 -13.69
N GLU A 40 0.05 20.90 -13.94
CA GLU A 40 -0.27 19.83 -13.00
C GLU A 40 1.02 19.18 -12.50
N LEU A 41 1.12 18.93 -11.20
CA LEU A 41 2.29 18.32 -10.58
C LEU A 41 1.89 17.26 -9.57
N TYR A 42 2.67 16.18 -9.52
CA TYR A 42 2.51 15.11 -8.55
C TYR A 42 3.18 15.47 -7.22
N VAL A 43 2.62 15.00 -6.12
CA VAL A 43 3.33 14.94 -4.82
C VAL A 43 4.35 13.81 -4.88
N ILE A 44 5.64 14.13 -4.88
CA ILE A 44 6.74 13.18 -5.10
C ILE A 44 7.46 12.75 -3.82
N SER A 45 7.04 13.28 -2.67
CA SER A 45 7.61 13.06 -1.34
C SER A 45 6.55 12.55 -0.36
N SER A 46 6.78 11.41 0.30
CA SER A 46 5.85 10.83 1.30
C SER A 46 5.86 11.55 2.65
N THR A 47 6.75 12.53 2.80
CA THR A 47 6.86 13.42 3.96
C THR A 47 6.43 14.84 3.63
N ALA A 48 5.80 15.06 2.47
CA ALA A 48 5.29 16.36 2.07
C ALA A 48 4.34 16.91 3.14
N MET A 49 4.42 18.22 3.36
CA MET A 49 3.67 18.93 4.38
C MET A 49 2.79 19.99 3.73
N GLN A 50 1.58 20.18 4.26
CA GLN A 50 0.67 21.24 3.84
C GLN A 50 0.94 22.52 4.63
N TYR A 51 1.03 23.64 3.91
CA TYR A 51 1.20 24.97 4.49
C TYR A 51 -0.02 25.84 4.23
N THR A 52 -0.44 26.64 5.21
CA THR A 52 -1.49 27.68 5.03
C THR A 52 -0.90 29.07 4.80
N GLU A 53 0.40 29.22 5.04
CA GLU A 53 1.17 30.43 4.77
C GLU A 53 2.42 30.03 3.96
N PRO A 54 2.77 30.77 2.89
CA PRO A 54 3.92 30.44 2.05
C PRO A 54 5.22 30.97 2.70
N ASP A 55 5.55 30.47 3.88
CA ASP A 55 6.76 30.82 4.62
C ASP A 55 7.55 29.55 4.95
N ILE A 56 8.81 29.49 4.51
CA ILE A 56 9.70 28.35 4.74
C ILE A 56 9.98 28.10 6.23
N HIS A 57 9.76 29.10 7.08
CA HIS A 57 9.92 29.03 8.54
C HIS A 57 8.60 28.84 9.29
N SER A 58 7.46 28.84 8.61
CA SER A 58 6.18 28.55 9.23
C SER A 58 6.08 27.07 9.61
N GLU A 59 5.37 26.79 10.71
CA GLU A 59 5.01 25.42 11.03
C GLU A 59 3.97 24.95 10.01
N PRO A 60 4.18 23.78 9.38
CA PRO A 60 3.16 23.24 8.49
C PRO A 60 1.90 22.93 9.30
N LYS A 61 0.75 23.00 8.62
CA LYS A 61 -0.54 22.69 9.23
C LYS A 61 -0.61 21.21 9.60
N ASP A 62 -0.40 20.35 8.62
CA ASP A 62 -0.54 18.90 8.74
C ASP A 62 0.40 18.19 7.75
N ARG A 63 0.69 16.91 8.04
CA ARG A 63 1.29 16.00 7.04
C ARG A 63 0.29 15.80 5.90
N LEU A 64 0.79 15.84 4.66
CA LEU A 64 -0.03 15.57 3.50
C LEU A 64 -0.15 14.07 3.26
N ASP A 65 -1.33 13.50 3.52
CA ASP A 65 -1.67 12.12 3.14
C ASP A 65 -2.14 12.06 1.67
N SER A 66 -1.28 12.51 0.75
CA SER A 66 -1.60 12.56 -0.70
C SER A 66 -0.39 12.21 -1.58
N PHE A 67 0.45 11.28 -1.13
CA PHE A 67 1.67 10.90 -1.83
C PHE A 67 1.35 10.22 -3.17
N GLY A 68 1.82 10.82 -4.26
CA GLY A 68 1.46 10.42 -5.63
C GLY A 68 0.20 11.11 -6.17
N TYR A 69 -0.46 12.00 -5.41
CA TYR A 69 -1.62 12.72 -5.91
C TYR A 69 -1.20 13.79 -6.93
N LEU A 70 -2.01 13.99 -7.97
CA LEU A 70 -1.80 15.00 -9.01
C LEU A 70 -2.62 16.26 -8.68
N PHE A 71 -1.94 17.37 -8.43
CA PHE A 71 -2.58 18.66 -8.16
C PHE A 71 -2.49 19.61 -9.36
N GLU A 72 -3.58 20.33 -9.61
CA GLU A 72 -3.57 21.54 -10.43
C GLU A 72 -2.93 22.71 -9.65
N ILE A 73 -2.00 23.42 -10.26
CA ILE A 73 -1.26 24.53 -9.67
C ILE A 73 -1.84 25.85 -10.20
N GLU A 74 -2.17 26.77 -9.29
CA GLU A 74 -2.71 28.11 -9.62
C GLU A 74 -1.60 29.15 -9.80
N ALA A 75 -0.56 29.08 -8.95
CA ALA A 75 0.55 30.00 -8.96
C ALA A 75 1.82 29.35 -8.40
N GLU A 76 2.99 29.89 -8.74
CA GLU A 76 4.26 29.48 -8.16
C GLU A 76 5.07 30.68 -7.68
N SER A 77 5.87 30.44 -6.65
CA SER A 77 6.81 31.40 -6.07
C SER A 77 8.23 30.80 -6.07
N GLU A 78 9.14 31.34 -5.26
CA GLU A 78 10.51 30.82 -5.18
C GLU A 78 10.51 29.42 -4.59
N HIS A 79 9.83 29.21 -3.45
CA HIS A 79 9.85 27.93 -2.73
C HIS A 79 8.52 27.19 -2.71
N PHE A 80 7.41 27.83 -3.07
CA PHE A 80 6.08 27.24 -2.94
C PHE A 80 5.29 27.19 -4.25
N TYR A 81 4.47 26.15 -4.36
CA TYR A 81 3.32 26.10 -5.26
C TYR A 81 2.05 26.43 -4.49
N LYS A 82 1.20 27.27 -5.09
CA LYS A 82 -0.18 27.47 -4.64
C LYS A 82 -1.08 26.48 -5.36
N ILE A 83 -1.78 25.65 -4.59
CA ILE A 83 -2.67 24.63 -5.13
C ILE A 83 -4.00 25.26 -5.53
N LYS A 84 -4.50 24.92 -6.72
CA LYS A 84 -5.81 25.38 -7.19
C LYS A 84 -6.91 24.72 -6.36
N SER A 85 -7.49 25.47 -5.43
CA SER A 85 -8.51 25.01 -4.49
C SER A 85 -9.35 26.19 -4.02
N ASN A 86 -10.46 25.91 -3.32
CA ASN A 86 -11.25 26.94 -2.65
C ASN A 86 -10.54 27.54 -1.42
N TRP A 87 -9.44 26.91 -0.97
CA TRP A 87 -8.71 27.26 0.24
C TRP A 87 -7.30 27.67 -0.15
N ASP A 88 -6.72 28.65 0.54
CA ASP A 88 -5.32 29.01 0.34
C ASP A 88 -4.42 28.02 1.09
N TRP A 89 -3.74 27.18 0.32
CA TRP A 89 -2.72 26.28 0.84
C TRP A 89 -1.64 26.00 -0.19
N TYR A 90 -0.48 25.64 0.33
CA TYR A 90 0.78 25.63 -0.40
C TYR A 90 1.55 24.35 -0.14
N LEU A 91 2.32 23.93 -1.15
CA LEU A 91 3.27 22.82 -1.06
C LEU A 91 4.64 23.32 -1.48
N ARG A 92 5.69 22.78 -0.86
CA ARG A 92 7.06 23.14 -1.25
C ARG A 92 7.34 22.61 -2.66
N LYS A 93 8.07 23.40 -3.45
CA LYS A 93 8.43 23.00 -4.82
C LYS A 93 9.27 21.74 -4.86
N GLU A 94 10.10 21.50 -3.84
CA GLU A 94 10.93 20.30 -3.72
C GLU A 94 10.12 19.00 -3.50
N ASP A 95 8.89 19.11 -2.99
CA ASP A 95 7.98 17.97 -2.76
C ASP A 95 7.08 17.67 -3.97
N MET A 96 7.18 18.47 -5.04
CA MET A 96 6.29 18.42 -6.21
C MET A 96 7.08 18.20 -7.50
N GLY A 97 6.58 17.37 -8.41
CA GLY A 97 7.30 17.05 -9.64
C GLY A 97 6.51 16.28 -10.69
N SER A 98 7.24 15.68 -11.63
CA SER A 98 6.65 14.78 -12.62
C SER A 98 6.39 13.39 -12.03
N TYR A 99 5.69 12.53 -12.77
CA TYR A 99 5.44 11.14 -12.33
C TYR A 99 6.76 10.35 -12.16
N GLU A 100 7.74 10.63 -13.01
CA GLU A 100 9.08 10.03 -12.98
C GLU A 100 9.81 10.37 -11.67
N ASP A 101 9.54 11.55 -11.12
CA ASP A 101 10.16 12.06 -9.90
C ASP A 101 9.58 11.44 -8.60
N ILE A 102 8.46 10.72 -8.66
CA ILE A 102 7.92 9.97 -7.52
C ILE A 102 8.95 8.92 -7.07
N ARG A 103 9.57 9.17 -5.92
CA ARG A 103 10.62 8.34 -5.33
C ARG A 103 10.14 7.71 -4.05
N PHE A 104 10.23 6.39 -4.00
CA PHE A 104 10.01 5.63 -2.79
C PHE A 104 11.31 5.52 -2.02
N THR A 105 11.37 6.16 -0.84
CA THR A 105 12.42 5.86 0.14
C THR A 105 12.17 4.48 0.76
N LYS A 106 13.17 3.95 1.48
CA LYS A 106 12.98 2.70 2.20
C LYS A 106 11.87 2.84 3.25
N GLU A 107 11.85 3.97 3.94
CA GLU A 107 10.85 4.31 4.94
C GLU A 107 9.45 4.35 4.29
N ALA A 108 9.30 4.92 3.10
CA ALA A 108 8.03 4.97 2.38
C ALA A 108 7.55 3.57 1.92
N LEU A 109 8.47 2.69 1.51
CA LEU A 109 8.13 1.31 1.12
C LEU A 109 7.68 0.46 2.31
N GLU A 110 8.24 0.74 3.50
CA GLU A 110 8.03 -0.02 4.72
C GLU A 110 7.03 0.63 5.69
N ASP A 111 6.48 1.81 5.37
CA ASP A 111 5.46 2.49 6.18
C ASP A 111 4.14 1.71 6.08
N VAL A 112 3.61 1.34 7.25
CA VAL A 112 2.42 0.52 7.41
C VAL A 112 1.42 1.26 8.28
N TYR A 113 0.14 1.09 7.97
CA TYR A 113 -0.94 1.55 8.85
C TYR A 113 -1.45 0.43 9.76
N ILE A 114 -1.15 -0.83 9.44
CA ILE A 114 -1.48 -1.98 10.26
C ILE A 114 -0.50 -3.14 10.02
N ILE A 115 -0.10 -3.84 11.08
CA ILE A 115 0.71 -5.05 11.00
C ILE A 115 0.33 -6.00 12.12
N GLY A 116 -0.05 -7.23 11.79
CA GLY A 116 -0.59 -8.09 12.83
C GLY A 116 -1.00 -9.47 12.36
N LYS A 117 -1.82 -10.12 13.19
CA LYS A 117 -2.42 -11.42 12.89
C LYS A 117 -3.93 -11.27 12.79
N LYS A 118 -4.55 -12.04 11.89
CA LYS A 118 -6.00 -12.14 11.79
C LYS A 118 -6.53 -12.99 12.95
N ARG A 119 -7.53 -12.48 13.65
CA ARG A 119 -8.28 -13.18 14.70
C ARG A 119 -9.41 -13.99 14.07
N GLU A 120 -10.03 -14.87 14.86
CA GLU A 120 -11.17 -15.70 14.42
C GLU A 120 -12.37 -14.86 13.95
N ASP A 121 -12.55 -13.66 14.51
CA ASP A 121 -13.60 -12.71 14.12
C ASP A 121 -13.25 -11.89 12.85
N GLY A 122 -12.14 -12.19 12.20
CA GLY A 122 -11.66 -11.50 11.00
C GLY A 122 -10.89 -10.20 11.27
N THR A 123 -10.88 -9.69 12.51
CA THR A 123 -10.16 -8.47 12.85
C THR A 123 -8.65 -8.71 12.91
N ILE A 124 -7.86 -7.66 12.64
CA ILE A 124 -6.40 -7.74 12.74
C ILE A 124 -5.97 -7.23 14.11
N GLU A 125 -5.31 -8.10 14.87
CA GLU A 125 -4.62 -7.72 16.10
C GLU A 125 -3.28 -7.09 15.77
N ASN A 126 -3.20 -5.76 15.93
CA ASN A 126 -1.98 -5.02 15.66
C ASN A 126 -0.86 -5.44 16.63
N GLU A 127 0.28 -5.83 16.09
CA GLU A 127 1.46 -6.24 16.86
C GLU A 127 2.35 -5.01 17.10
N GLU A 128 2.14 -4.31 18.22
CA GLU A 128 2.90 -3.12 18.57
C GLU A 128 4.42 -3.36 18.56
N GLY A 129 5.18 -2.38 18.06
CA GLY A 129 6.65 -2.46 17.97
C GLY A 129 7.18 -3.37 16.86
N THR A 130 6.30 -3.98 16.05
CA THR A 130 6.70 -4.75 14.87
C THR A 130 6.80 -3.86 13.64
N THR A 131 7.72 -4.21 12.72
CA THR A 131 7.89 -3.54 11.43
C THR A 131 7.80 -4.54 10.28
N LEU A 132 7.51 -4.06 9.08
CA LEU A 132 7.49 -4.86 7.86
C LEU A 132 8.82 -5.62 7.65
N SER A 133 9.94 -5.03 8.07
CA SER A 133 11.28 -5.62 7.97
C SER A 133 11.49 -6.86 8.86
N LYS A 134 10.56 -7.20 9.75
CA LYS A 134 10.54 -8.50 10.45
C LYS A 134 10.31 -9.64 9.47
N TYR A 135 9.41 -9.44 8.50
CA TYR A 135 8.95 -10.49 7.58
C TYR A 135 9.56 -10.35 6.19
N PHE A 136 9.87 -9.14 5.75
CA PHE A 136 10.26 -8.88 4.36
C PHE A 136 11.50 -7.99 4.24
N ILE A 137 12.12 -8.04 3.07
CA ILE A 137 13.02 -7.00 2.57
C ILE A 137 12.41 -6.53 1.25
N ILE A 138 12.02 -5.26 1.16
CA ILE A 138 11.42 -4.66 -0.02
C ILE A 138 12.40 -3.66 -0.62
N ASN A 139 12.66 -3.78 -1.91
CA ASN A 139 13.51 -2.83 -2.64
C ASN A 139 12.81 -2.37 -3.90
N LEU A 140 12.92 -1.08 -4.21
CA LEU A 140 12.64 -0.56 -5.53
C LEU A 140 13.66 -1.14 -6.53
N ILE A 141 13.19 -1.53 -7.72
CA ILE A 141 14.02 -2.06 -8.81
C ILE A 141 13.70 -1.33 -10.11
N SER A 142 14.61 -1.42 -11.09
CA SER A 142 14.37 -0.86 -12.41
C SER A 142 13.45 -1.77 -13.25
N TYR A 143 12.88 -1.19 -14.31
CA TYR A 143 12.12 -1.95 -15.30
C TYR A 143 12.96 -3.05 -15.95
N GLU A 144 14.23 -2.78 -16.24
CA GLU A 144 15.15 -3.75 -16.84
C GLU A 144 15.42 -4.94 -15.90
N GLU A 145 15.60 -4.70 -14.60
CA GLU A 145 15.75 -5.77 -13.61
C GLU A 145 14.49 -6.64 -13.53
N TYR A 146 13.31 -6.01 -13.50
CA TYR A 146 12.03 -6.70 -13.52
C TYR A 146 11.85 -7.55 -14.78
N GLN A 147 12.09 -6.99 -15.98
CA GLN A 147 11.96 -7.71 -17.25
C GLN A 147 12.95 -8.88 -17.37
N LYS A 148 14.18 -8.69 -16.88
CA LYS A 148 15.17 -9.75 -16.81
C LYS A 148 14.69 -10.90 -15.93
N ALA A 149 14.12 -10.60 -14.75
CA ALA A 149 13.55 -11.63 -13.88
C ALA A 149 12.34 -12.33 -14.51
N LEU A 150 11.47 -11.58 -15.20
CA LEU A 150 10.24 -12.07 -15.84
C LEU A 150 10.51 -13.18 -16.87
N SER A 151 11.60 -13.06 -17.64
CA SER A 151 12.01 -14.08 -18.62
C SER A 151 12.17 -15.50 -18.05
N ASN A 152 12.35 -15.60 -16.73
CA ASN A 152 12.52 -16.85 -15.98
C ASN A 152 11.58 -16.92 -14.77
N GLY A 153 10.45 -16.19 -14.83
CA GLY A 153 9.47 -16.11 -13.75
C GLY A 153 8.81 -17.46 -13.46
N TYR A 154 8.49 -17.68 -12.19
CA TYR A 154 7.77 -18.85 -11.71
C TYR A 154 6.27 -18.55 -11.61
N PHE A 155 5.48 -19.29 -12.37
CA PHE A 155 4.02 -19.16 -12.47
C PHE A 155 3.36 -20.51 -12.14
N PRO A 156 3.05 -20.79 -10.86
CA PRO A 156 2.55 -22.10 -10.45
C PRO A 156 1.07 -22.35 -10.77
N LEU A 157 0.33 -21.30 -11.12
CA LEU A 157 -1.09 -21.36 -11.43
C LEU A 157 -1.29 -21.57 -12.94
N GLU A 158 -1.91 -22.70 -13.30
CA GLU A 158 -2.18 -23.05 -14.69
C GLU A 158 -3.69 -23.20 -14.90
N ARG A 159 -4.25 -22.54 -15.93
CA ARG A 159 -5.69 -22.61 -16.21
C ARG A 159 -6.01 -23.68 -17.24
N ASP A 160 -6.59 -24.79 -16.78
CA ASP A 160 -7.14 -25.85 -17.65
C ASP A 160 -8.61 -25.57 -17.97
N THR A 161 -8.90 -25.05 -19.16
CA THR A 161 -10.27 -24.79 -19.64
C THR A 161 -10.87 -25.95 -20.44
N VAL A 162 -10.13 -27.03 -20.64
CA VAL A 162 -10.59 -28.19 -21.41
C VAL A 162 -11.30 -29.17 -20.50
N SER A 163 -10.71 -29.49 -19.34
CA SER A 163 -11.28 -30.44 -18.39
C SER A 163 -12.19 -29.79 -17.36
N ILE A 164 -11.92 -28.54 -16.99
CA ILE A 164 -12.75 -27.78 -16.04
C ILE A 164 -13.64 -26.83 -16.83
N LYS A 165 -14.95 -27.07 -16.77
CA LYS A 165 -15.95 -26.25 -17.44
C LYS A 165 -17.05 -25.86 -16.48
N LYS A 166 -17.63 -24.71 -16.77
CA LYS A 166 -18.86 -24.24 -16.16
C LYS A 166 -20.00 -24.51 -17.13
N GLU A 167 -20.94 -25.36 -16.74
CA GLU A 167 -22.08 -25.73 -17.56
C GLU A 167 -23.37 -25.44 -16.80
N LYS A 168 -24.30 -24.73 -17.45
CA LYS A 168 -25.58 -24.32 -16.84
C LYS A 168 -25.39 -23.68 -15.46
N TRP A 169 -24.42 -22.78 -15.34
CA TRP A 169 -24.12 -22.04 -14.10
C TRP A 169 -23.55 -22.88 -12.96
N ILE A 170 -23.15 -24.13 -13.23
CA ILE A 170 -22.49 -25.02 -12.28
C ILE A 170 -21.04 -25.19 -12.70
N LEU A 171 -20.12 -24.78 -11.84
CA LEU A 171 -18.69 -25.08 -11.95
C LEU A 171 -18.42 -26.42 -11.26
N THR A 172 -18.01 -27.42 -12.05
CA THR A 172 -17.73 -28.77 -11.55
C THR A 172 -16.23 -29.00 -11.46
N LEU A 173 -15.76 -29.36 -10.27
CA LEU A 173 -14.36 -29.61 -9.95
C LEU A 173 -14.18 -31.09 -9.55
N PRO A 174 -13.64 -31.94 -10.44
CA PRO A 174 -13.39 -33.33 -10.13
C PRO A 174 -12.26 -33.44 -9.10
N CYS A 175 -12.57 -33.98 -7.93
CA CYS A 175 -11.58 -34.32 -6.92
C CYS A 175 -11.40 -35.84 -6.87
N ARG A 176 -10.30 -36.32 -6.29
CA ARG A 176 -10.03 -37.76 -6.19
C ARG A 176 -11.13 -38.51 -5.41
N ASP A 177 -11.56 -37.93 -4.29
CA ASP A 177 -12.42 -38.58 -3.30
C ASP A 177 -13.87 -38.06 -3.39
N THR A 178 -14.12 -36.98 -4.14
CA THR A 178 -15.44 -36.35 -4.26
C THR A 178 -15.57 -35.54 -5.56
N LEU A 179 -16.78 -35.09 -5.87
CA LEU A 179 -17.06 -34.11 -6.91
C LEU A 179 -17.54 -32.82 -6.23
N VAL A 180 -16.84 -31.71 -6.43
CA VAL A 180 -17.26 -30.40 -5.92
C VAL A 180 -18.05 -29.68 -7.00
N GLU A 181 -19.23 -29.18 -6.64
CA GLU A 181 -20.08 -28.36 -7.50
C GLU A 181 -20.32 -27.00 -6.84
N LEU A 182 -19.95 -25.93 -7.54
CA LEU A 182 -20.24 -24.55 -7.13
C LEU A 182 -21.29 -23.99 -8.09
N LYS A 183 -22.39 -23.47 -7.56
CA LYS A 183 -23.57 -23.08 -8.33
C LYS A 183 -23.77 -21.59 -8.23
N ASP A 184 -23.87 -20.90 -9.36
CA ASP A 184 -24.20 -19.48 -9.31
C ASP A 184 -25.67 -19.26 -8.91
N SER A 185 -25.98 -18.05 -8.42
CA SER A 185 -27.30 -17.72 -7.90
C SER A 185 -28.35 -17.34 -8.96
N GLU A 186 -28.02 -17.31 -10.26
CA GLU A 186 -29.02 -17.16 -11.35
C GLU A 186 -29.82 -18.45 -11.65
N LEU A 187 -30.34 -19.06 -10.58
CA LEU A 187 -31.55 -19.89 -10.57
C LEU A 187 -32.70 -19.21 -9.79
N ASN A 188 -32.51 -18.04 -9.17
CA ASN A 188 -33.56 -17.29 -8.47
C ASN A 188 -33.30 -15.76 -8.46
N PRO A 189 -34.15 -14.92 -9.09
CA PRO A 189 -34.00 -13.46 -9.08
C PRO A 189 -34.18 -12.79 -7.71
N GLU A 190 -34.62 -13.53 -6.69
CA GLU A 190 -34.70 -13.06 -5.30
C GLU A 190 -33.47 -13.46 -4.45
N ALA A 191 -32.50 -14.21 -5.01
CA ALA A 191 -31.31 -14.64 -4.30
C ALA A 191 -30.17 -13.63 -4.45
N ASP A 192 -29.37 -13.48 -3.38
CA ASP A 192 -28.13 -12.70 -3.39
C ASP A 192 -27.20 -13.24 -4.50
N ARG A 193 -26.47 -12.34 -5.17
CA ARG A 193 -25.54 -12.71 -6.24
C ARG A 193 -24.45 -13.63 -5.69
N GLU A 194 -24.23 -14.76 -6.35
CA GLU A 194 -23.08 -15.65 -6.13
C GLU A 194 -22.61 -16.14 -7.50
N GLU A 195 -21.37 -15.86 -7.86
CA GLU A 195 -20.77 -16.30 -9.11
C GLU A 195 -19.38 -16.87 -8.89
N TYR A 196 -19.15 -18.09 -9.36
CA TYR A 196 -17.88 -18.79 -9.14
C TYR A 196 -17.05 -18.89 -10.44
N GLU A 197 -15.80 -18.44 -10.40
CA GLU A 197 -14.85 -18.54 -11.51
C GLU A 197 -13.66 -19.43 -11.14
N TYR A 198 -13.37 -20.41 -11.99
CA TYR A 198 -12.12 -21.18 -11.93
C TYR A 198 -10.95 -20.34 -12.47
N LEU A 199 -10.00 -20.02 -11.60
CA LEU A 199 -8.81 -19.24 -11.97
C LEU A 199 -7.65 -20.12 -12.46
N GLY A 200 -7.57 -21.36 -11.98
CA GLY A 200 -6.54 -22.31 -12.36
C GLY A 200 -6.23 -23.33 -11.27
N GLU A 201 -5.29 -24.21 -11.54
CA GLU A 201 -4.79 -25.20 -10.59
C GLU A 201 -3.35 -24.89 -10.18
N MET A 202 -3.09 -25.08 -8.89
CA MET A 202 -1.77 -24.95 -8.28
C MET A 202 -1.25 -26.36 -7.97
N LYS A 203 -0.73 -27.01 -9.03
CA LYS A 203 -0.24 -28.40 -8.98
C LYS A 203 0.71 -28.69 -7.79
N PRO A 204 1.68 -27.82 -7.44
CA PRO A 204 2.65 -28.12 -6.37
C PRO A 204 2.06 -28.27 -4.96
N ILE A 205 0.80 -27.87 -4.76
CA ILE A 205 0.05 -27.99 -3.49
C ILE A 205 -1.31 -28.68 -3.68
N HIS A 206 -1.56 -29.26 -4.86
CA HIS A 206 -2.79 -29.99 -5.18
C HIS A 206 -4.09 -29.20 -4.93
N GLN A 207 -4.12 -27.91 -5.26
CA GLN A 207 -5.31 -27.06 -5.09
C GLN A 207 -5.86 -26.55 -6.43
N TYR A 208 -7.18 -26.40 -6.52
CA TYR A 208 -7.83 -25.47 -7.45
C TYR A 208 -7.94 -24.11 -6.80
N LEU A 209 -7.75 -23.03 -7.54
CA LEU A 209 -8.03 -21.66 -7.09
C LEU A 209 -9.33 -21.17 -7.73
N ILE A 210 -10.25 -20.75 -6.88
CA ILE A 210 -11.57 -20.23 -7.26
C ILE A 210 -11.68 -18.78 -6.82
N ALA A 211 -12.33 -17.95 -7.64
CA ALA A 211 -12.83 -16.64 -7.25
C ALA A 211 -14.36 -16.71 -7.08
N GLY A 212 -14.87 -16.21 -5.96
CA GLY A 212 -16.30 -16.05 -5.70
C GLY A 212 -16.67 -14.58 -5.73
N THR A 213 -17.62 -14.20 -6.57
CA THR A 213 -18.18 -12.84 -6.63
C THR A 213 -19.56 -12.85 -6.01
N TYR A 214 -19.78 -11.96 -5.05
CA TYR A 214 -21.04 -11.78 -4.34
C TYR A 214 -21.54 -10.34 -4.48
N ASP A 215 -22.75 -10.03 -4.01
CA ASP A 215 -23.31 -8.67 -4.15
C ASP A 215 -22.40 -7.57 -3.58
N GLU A 216 -21.88 -7.79 -2.38
CA GLU A 216 -21.06 -6.82 -1.66
C GLU A 216 -19.66 -7.35 -1.31
N ALA A 217 -19.29 -8.52 -1.83
CA ALA A 217 -18.04 -9.17 -1.50
C ALA A 217 -17.39 -9.85 -2.70
N TRP A 218 -16.07 -10.02 -2.64
CA TRP A 218 -15.32 -10.82 -3.57
C TRP A 218 -14.25 -11.59 -2.80
N ASP A 219 -14.25 -12.91 -2.92
CA ASP A 219 -13.29 -13.76 -2.24
C ASP A 219 -12.51 -14.65 -3.21
N LYS A 220 -11.38 -15.18 -2.72
CA LYS A 220 -10.68 -16.27 -3.37
C LYS A 220 -10.51 -17.39 -2.36
N PHE A 221 -10.57 -18.62 -2.83
CA PHE A 221 -10.36 -19.78 -1.98
C PHE A 221 -9.78 -20.96 -2.77
N PHE A 222 -9.10 -21.84 -2.05
CA PHE A 222 -8.62 -23.10 -2.57
C PHE A 222 -9.65 -24.21 -2.39
N ILE A 223 -9.73 -25.11 -3.36
CA ILE A 223 -10.38 -26.43 -3.23
C ILE A 223 -9.33 -27.51 -3.40
N ASP A 224 -9.16 -28.38 -2.39
CA ASP A 224 -8.18 -29.47 -2.47
C ASP A 224 -8.60 -30.50 -3.52
N LYS A 225 -7.74 -30.74 -4.51
CA LYS A 225 -8.00 -31.63 -5.66
C LYS A 225 -8.21 -33.10 -5.29
N ARG A 226 -7.96 -33.49 -4.04
CA ARG A 226 -8.18 -34.85 -3.56
C ARG A 226 -9.45 -34.93 -2.76
N THR A 227 -9.57 -34.08 -1.74
CA THR A 227 -10.64 -34.17 -0.74
C THR A 227 -11.84 -33.28 -1.02
N GLY A 228 -11.69 -32.25 -1.86
CA GLY A 228 -12.70 -31.21 -2.07
C GLY A 228 -12.77 -30.17 -0.93
N HIS A 229 -11.87 -30.23 0.05
CA HIS A 229 -11.87 -29.30 1.19
C HIS A 229 -11.62 -27.85 0.75
N LYS A 230 -12.45 -26.91 1.22
CA LYS A 230 -12.30 -25.46 1.00
C LYS A 230 -11.31 -24.87 2.00
N THR A 231 -10.37 -24.08 1.52
CA THR A 231 -9.45 -23.28 2.36
C THR A 231 -9.49 -21.83 1.90
N GLU A 232 -9.82 -20.91 2.81
CA GLU A 232 -9.90 -19.47 2.51
C GLU A 232 -8.51 -18.86 2.29
N ILE A 233 -8.45 -17.79 1.49
CA ILE A 233 -7.24 -17.02 1.26
C ILE A 233 -7.60 -15.53 1.06
N ASP A 234 -6.81 -14.61 1.62
CA ASP A 234 -7.20 -13.19 1.65
C ASP A 234 -7.26 -12.53 0.25
N SER A 235 -6.42 -12.95 -0.71
CA SER A 235 -6.42 -12.40 -2.07
C SER A 235 -5.67 -13.33 -3.05
N HIS A 236 -5.29 -12.88 -4.25
CA HIS A 236 -4.63 -13.73 -5.25
C HIS A 236 -3.32 -14.32 -4.70
N PRO A 237 -3.19 -15.65 -4.62
CA PRO A 237 -2.05 -16.30 -3.99
C PRO A 237 -0.87 -16.51 -4.95
N TYR A 238 0.29 -16.05 -4.53
CA TYR A 238 1.58 -16.31 -5.16
C TYR A 238 2.36 -17.34 -4.33
N LEU A 239 2.43 -18.58 -4.82
CA LEU A 239 3.22 -19.64 -4.19
C LEU A 239 4.70 -19.49 -4.52
N SER A 240 5.53 -19.47 -3.49
CA SER A 240 6.99 -19.43 -3.61
C SER A 240 7.54 -20.69 -4.32
N PRO A 241 8.67 -20.61 -5.05
CA PRO A 241 9.21 -21.74 -5.81
C PRO A 241 9.58 -22.97 -4.97
N ASN A 242 9.93 -22.75 -3.70
CA ASN A 242 10.21 -23.84 -2.74
C ASN A 242 8.93 -24.46 -2.14
N GLY A 243 7.77 -23.88 -2.43
CA GLY A 243 6.46 -24.31 -1.95
C GLY A 243 6.25 -24.16 -0.44
N LYS A 244 7.04 -23.33 0.25
CA LYS A 244 6.98 -23.13 1.71
C LYS A 244 6.13 -21.95 2.13
N TYR A 245 5.96 -20.98 1.25
CA TYR A 245 5.23 -19.75 1.53
C TYR A 245 4.27 -19.39 0.40
N ILE A 246 3.14 -18.79 0.77
CA ILE A 246 2.22 -18.11 -0.12
C ILE A 246 2.17 -16.64 0.30
N ILE A 247 2.31 -15.73 -0.65
CA ILE A 247 2.07 -14.29 -0.45
C ILE A 247 0.81 -13.92 -1.21
N THR A 248 -0.06 -13.14 -0.61
CA THR A 248 -1.11 -12.42 -1.35
C THR A 248 -0.81 -10.93 -1.36
N LEU A 249 -1.19 -10.26 -2.43
CA LEU A 249 -1.14 -8.80 -2.57
C LEU A 249 -2.54 -8.38 -3.00
N GLY A 250 -3.32 -7.81 -2.09
CA GLY A 250 -4.70 -7.40 -2.35
C GLY A 250 -4.97 -5.99 -1.88
N VAL A 251 -6.13 -5.48 -2.24
CA VAL A 251 -6.72 -4.30 -1.59
C VAL A 251 -7.56 -4.82 -0.42
N THR A 252 -7.53 -4.15 0.73
CA THR A 252 -8.44 -4.49 1.84
C THR A 252 -9.90 -4.29 1.41
N GLU A 253 -10.85 -5.01 2.02
CA GLU A 253 -12.30 -4.89 1.72
C GLU A 253 -12.82 -3.44 1.75
N MET A 254 -12.16 -2.55 2.51
CA MET A 254 -12.51 -1.13 2.63
C MET A 254 -12.02 -0.22 1.47
N GLY A 255 -11.33 -0.78 0.47
CA GLY A 255 -10.53 0.01 -0.47
C GLY A 255 -9.28 0.58 0.21
N GLY A 256 -8.16 0.69 -0.52
CA GLY A 256 -6.93 1.19 0.09
C GLY A 256 -5.64 0.72 -0.60
N PRO A 257 -4.48 1.07 -0.04
CA PRO A 257 -3.20 0.60 -0.53
C PRO A 257 -3.00 -0.90 -0.21
N THR A 258 -1.88 -1.48 -0.68
CA THR A 258 -1.71 -2.94 -0.65
C THR A 258 -1.73 -3.54 0.75
N ALA A 259 -2.60 -4.54 0.92
CA ALA A 259 -2.54 -5.53 1.96
C ALA A 259 -1.69 -6.73 1.52
N ILE A 260 -0.70 -7.08 2.33
CA ILE A 260 0.15 -8.26 2.18
C ILE A 260 -0.26 -9.27 3.23
N ALA A 261 -0.69 -10.46 2.82
CA ALA A 261 -0.80 -11.59 3.74
C ALA A 261 0.30 -12.63 3.44
N LEU A 262 1.00 -13.04 4.50
CA LEU A 262 2.04 -14.06 4.45
C LEU A 262 1.52 -15.35 5.07
N TYR A 263 1.47 -16.41 4.27
CA TYR A 263 1.15 -17.74 4.76
C TYR A 263 2.36 -18.66 4.67
N LYS A 264 2.49 -19.53 5.68
CA LYS A 264 3.41 -20.65 5.68
C LYS A 264 2.64 -21.91 5.31
N VAL A 265 3.15 -22.66 4.34
CA VAL A 265 2.63 -23.99 3.99
C VAL A 265 3.15 -24.98 5.01
N LEU A 266 2.27 -25.45 5.90
CA LEU A 266 2.61 -26.42 6.94
C LEU A 266 2.64 -27.83 6.36
N ASN A 267 1.63 -28.16 5.57
CA ASN A 267 1.52 -29.44 4.91
C ASN A 267 0.89 -29.26 3.52
N LYS A 268 1.26 -30.14 2.60
CA LYS A 268 0.65 -30.24 1.28
C LYS A 268 -0.38 -31.37 1.22
N GLU A 269 -0.23 -32.36 2.11
CA GLU A 269 -1.02 -33.59 2.11
C GLU A 269 -1.32 -34.09 3.54
N PRO A 270 -2.49 -33.76 4.15
CA PRO A 270 -3.50 -32.82 3.69
C PRO A 270 -2.97 -31.39 3.58
N PHE A 271 -3.60 -30.56 2.74
CA PHE A 271 -3.18 -29.18 2.59
C PHE A 271 -3.52 -28.38 3.85
N GLU A 272 -2.51 -27.69 4.39
CA GLU A 272 -2.62 -26.91 5.60
C GLU A 272 -1.68 -25.70 5.51
N ILE A 273 -2.23 -24.52 5.82
CA ILE A 273 -1.50 -23.26 5.83
C ILE A 273 -1.72 -22.52 7.14
N GLU A 274 -0.71 -21.77 7.54
CA GLU A 274 -0.75 -20.89 8.70
C GLU A 274 -0.57 -19.45 8.23
N LEU A 275 -1.49 -18.56 8.60
CA LEU A 275 -1.33 -17.13 8.40
C LEU A 275 -0.30 -16.58 9.41
N VAL A 276 0.84 -16.13 8.89
CA VAL A 276 1.97 -15.64 9.69
C VAL A 276 1.80 -14.16 10.03
N ALA A 277 1.40 -13.35 9.06
CA ALA A 277 1.22 -11.91 9.22
C ALA A 277 0.28 -11.34 8.14
N VAL A 278 -0.46 -10.30 8.51
CA VAL A 278 -1.18 -9.40 7.60
C VAL A 278 -0.60 -8.00 7.78
N VAL A 279 -0.33 -7.32 6.67
CA VAL A 279 0.28 -6.00 6.66
C VAL A 279 -0.45 -5.08 5.70
N GLY A 280 -0.95 -3.95 6.19
CA GLY A 280 -1.48 -2.88 5.34
C GLY A 280 -0.42 -1.81 5.12
N VAL A 281 0.07 -1.72 3.89
CA VAL A 281 1.10 -0.75 3.49
C VAL A 281 0.45 0.59 3.20
N ARG A 282 1.12 1.72 3.49
CA ARG A 282 0.50 3.05 3.41
C ARG A 282 0.55 3.69 2.03
N TYR A 283 1.65 3.55 1.31
CA TYR A 283 1.97 4.47 0.19
C TYR A 283 1.92 3.88 -1.20
N TRP A 284 1.76 2.57 -1.34
CA TRP A 284 1.75 1.94 -2.64
C TRP A 284 0.71 0.85 -2.76
N ILE A 285 0.34 0.61 -4.01
CA ILE A 285 -0.60 -0.41 -4.42
C ILE A 285 0.03 -1.27 -5.52
N ALA A 286 -0.08 -2.59 -5.37
CA ALA A 286 0.36 -3.58 -6.34
C ALA A 286 -0.68 -3.72 -7.46
N TYR A 287 -0.19 -3.94 -8.68
CA TYR A 287 -1.02 -4.43 -9.77
C TYR A 287 -1.26 -5.93 -9.56
N GLU A 288 -2.37 -6.27 -8.88
CA GLU A 288 -2.79 -7.66 -8.65
C GLU A 288 -3.28 -8.29 -9.96
N ASN A 289 -2.81 -9.51 -10.26
CA ASN A 289 -3.30 -10.35 -11.37
C ASN A 289 -3.35 -9.64 -12.75
N ASP A 290 -2.50 -8.63 -12.98
CA ASP A 290 -2.40 -7.92 -14.25
C ASP A 290 -1.61 -8.75 -15.28
N LYS A 291 -2.23 -9.06 -16.43
CA LYS A 291 -1.61 -9.86 -17.50
C LYS A 291 -0.44 -9.16 -18.19
N LYS A 292 -0.45 -7.82 -18.27
CA LYS A 292 0.64 -7.02 -18.83
C LYS A 292 1.75 -6.81 -17.80
N ARG A 293 1.42 -6.83 -16.52
CA ARG A 293 2.33 -6.56 -15.38
C ARG A 293 2.26 -7.69 -14.35
N PRO A 294 2.59 -8.93 -14.74
CA PRO A 294 2.36 -10.06 -13.87
C PRO A 294 3.19 -9.97 -12.60
N THR A 295 2.60 -10.33 -11.47
CA THR A 295 3.37 -10.59 -10.25
C THR A 295 3.87 -12.04 -10.27
N PHE A 296 5.15 -12.26 -9.97
CA PHE A 296 5.78 -13.58 -10.06
C PHE A 296 6.98 -13.74 -9.14
N PHE A 297 7.32 -14.99 -8.81
CA PHE A 297 8.58 -15.28 -8.15
C PHE A 297 9.73 -15.43 -9.15
N GLY A 298 10.87 -14.81 -8.86
CA GLY A 298 12.11 -15.04 -9.60
C GLY A 298 12.85 -16.29 -9.13
N LYS A 299 13.89 -16.68 -9.89
CA LYS A 299 14.80 -17.78 -9.53
C LYS A 299 15.58 -17.53 -8.23
N ASP A 300 15.72 -16.28 -7.83
CA ASP A 300 16.31 -15.84 -6.58
C ASP A 300 15.39 -16.03 -5.35
N GLY A 301 14.16 -16.50 -5.57
CA GLY A 301 13.16 -16.70 -4.53
C GLY A 301 12.52 -15.40 -4.03
N CYS A 302 12.70 -14.28 -4.74
CA CYS A 302 12.01 -13.03 -4.45
C CYS A 302 10.73 -12.90 -5.29
N LEU A 303 9.72 -12.23 -4.75
CA LEU A 303 8.52 -11.83 -5.47
C LEU A 303 8.77 -10.50 -6.19
N TYR A 304 8.50 -10.46 -7.48
CA TYR A 304 8.62 -9.28 -8.34
C TYR A 304 7.22 -8.74 -8.60
N VAL A 305 7.03 -7.44 -8.34
CA VAL A 305 5.71 -6.81 -8.30
C VAL A 305 5.79 -5.48 -9.04
N ALA A 306 4.85 -5.25 -9.95
CA ALA A 306 4.58 -3.91 -10.46
C ALA A 306 3.67 -3.18 -9.46
N MET A 307 3.97 -1.92 -9.17
CA MET A 307 3.23 -1.11 -8.21
C MET A 307 3.11 0.35 -8.66
N ASP A 308 2.25 1.11 -8.01
CA ASP A 308 2.21 2.57 -8.14
C ASP A 308 2.05 3.24 -6.76
N ALA A 309 2.30 4.55 -6.70
CA ALA A 309 1.88 5.31 -5.52
C ALA A 309 0.35 5.26 -5.40
N TYR A 310 -0.14 5.16 -4.16
CA TYR A 310 -1.55 4.93 -3.89
C TYR A 310 -2.43 5.99 -4.58
N ASP A 311 -2.12 7.27 -4.39
CA ASP A 311 -2.90 8.37 -4.95
C ASP A 311 -2.64 8.63 -6.44
N SER A 312 -1.65 7.97 -7.04
CA SER A 312 -1.43 8.02 -8.48
C SER A 312 -2.11 6.86 -9.21
N TYR A 313 -2.55 5.82 -8.50
CA TYR A 313 -3.02 4.58 -9.10
C TYR A 313 -4.28 4.77 -9.94
N GLN A 314 -4.27 4.22 -11.16
CA GLN A 314 -5.39 4.28 -12.10
C GLN A 314 -5.59 2.89 -12.71
N TYR A 315 -6.62 2.18 -12.24
CA TYR A 315 -6.94 0.83 -12.70
C TYR A 315 -7.36 0.79 -14.18
N ASP A 316 -8.00 1.85 -14.66
CA ASP A 316 -8.53 1.99 -16.02
C ASP A 316 -7.48 2.36 -17.08
N LYS A 317 -6.23 2.62 -16.68
CA LYS A 317 -5.13 2.99 -17.59
C LYS A 317 -4.00 1.95 -17.60
N PRO A 318 -4.19 0.80 -18.28
CA PRO A 318 -3.26 -0.33 -18.27
C PRO A 318 -1.92 -0.05 -18.97
N ASP A 319 -1.77 1.09 -19.65
CA ASP A 319 -0.53 1.49 -20.32
C ASP A 319 0.21 2.62 -19.57
N LYS A 320 -0.33 3.12 -18.44
CA LYS A 320 0.33 4.13 -17.61
C LYS A 320 1.67 3.60 -17.06
N PRO A 321 2.77 4.34 -17.12
CA PRO A 321 4.02 3.95 -16.44
C PRO A 321 3.78 3.56 -14.98
N CYS A 322 4.56 2.60 -14.47
CA CYS A 322 4.51 2.15 -13.09
C CYS A 322 5.91 1.97 -12.51
N LYS A 323 5.98 1.74 -11.20
CA LYS A 323 7.22 1.40 -10.49
C LYS A 323 7.27 -0.11 -10.24
N TYR A 324 8.45 -0.61 -9.89
CA TYR A 324 8.66 -2.04 -9.67
C TYR A 324 9.38 -2.27 -8.35
N ILE A 325 8.95 -3.30 -7.62
CA ILE A 325 9.59 -3.72 -6.37
C ILE A 325 9.94 -5.20 -6.42
N ARG A 326 10.95 -5.54 -5.63
CA ARG A 326 11.34 -6.91 -5.30
C ARG A 326 11.16 -7.12 -3.80
N ILE A 327 10.34 -8.11 -3.45
CA ILE A 327 10.03 -8.50 -2.08
C ILE A 327 10.70 -9.84 -1.77
N LYS A 328 11.56 -9.87 -0.75
CA LYS A 328 12.20 -11.09 -0.24
C LYS A 328 11.61 -11.46 1.12
N ILE A 329 11.16 -12.70 1.28
CA ILE A 329 10.73 -13.26 2.57
C ILE A 329 11.96 -13.48 3.45
N LYS A 330 11.93 -12.99 4.69
CA LYS A 330 12.93 -13.31 5.72
C LYS A 330 12.57 -14.63 6.37
N GLN A 331 13.57 -15.51 6.49
CA GLN A 331 13.44 -16.84 7.06
C GLN A 331 13.74 -16.85 8.55
#